data_AF-A0A3Q3AID3-F1
#
_entry.id   AF-A0A3Q3AID3-F1
#
_cell.length_a   1.000
_cell.length_b   1.000
_cell.length_c   1.000
_cell.angle_alpha   90.00
_cell.angle_beta   90.00
_cell.angle_gamma   90.00
#
_symmetry.space_group_name_H-M   'P 1'
#
loop_
_entity.id
_entity.type
_entity.pdbx_description
1 polymer ?
#
loop_
_entity_poly.entity_id
_entity_poly.type
_entity_poly.pdbx_seq_one_letter_code
_entity_poly.pdbx_strand_id
1 'polypeptide(L)'
;MADSKWQAELSEWCDTETIDVTHAILVVGVGKDLEVAKIEEELHSVRCWGRVRVRGTKPYSDGDGVLVLCECKEVIDPSLVPPEVRPNDGAIWKIITHAQQPTTSAPAEDFSVKLQRFLSSEGKTFADIQSMSSTDESVLRAMVDVVSRTTRSQTESHGYRRLRIFSGITPTPAGEETLEYWLEQATLMVQESELTEQEKRRRILEGLRGPALEIVKSLRLSKPRATAQEFLDAMDCAFGSAESAEDLYFSFRLIQQKSGEKLSDYVRRIEPFLAKVVKKGGVSANEKDKVRVEQLLRGAIDSDLMLLQLRLKERRSTPPNFLDLLSEIRTEEEYQQTRKKEEVDERNTPESTVRQPDEFLLPAASAHLLLFVLPHCLGLFAVLGLRRLNPVRMSVEVNDEPQFFVPFVNRSFRCEIDGV
;
A
#
# COMPACT_ATOMS: atom_id res chain seq x y z
N MET A 1 14.51 30.11 3.52
CA MET A 1 15.53 30.41 2.49
C MET A 1 15.02 30.17 1.07
N ALA A 2 14.33 29.05 0.77
CA ALA A 2 13.82 28.76 -0.59
C ALA A 2 12.78 29.78 -1.11
N ASP A 3 11.89 30.29 -0.26
CA ASP A 3 10.81 31.21 -0.70
C ASP A 3 11.34 32.59 -1.14
N SER A 4 12.43 33.05 -0.52
CA SER A 4 13.08 34.32 -0.86
C SER A 4 13.74 34.28 -2.25
N LYS A 5 14.20 33.10 -2.71
CA LYS A 5 14.75 32.91 -4.07
C LYS A 5 13.63 33.07 -5.10
N TRP A 6 12.49 32.43 -4.87
CA TRP A 6 11.37 32.46 -5.81
C TRP A 6 10.65 33.80 -5.85
N GLN A 7 10.65 34.55 -4.75
CA GLN A 7 10.17 35.93 -4.73
C GLN A 7 11.04 36.87 -5.58
N ALA A 8 12.37 36.72 -5.52
CA ALA A 8 13.28 37.50 -6.37
C ALA A 8 13.08 37.15 -7.86
N GLU A 9 12.97 35.86 -8.19
CA GLU A 9 12.67 35.39 -9.55
C GLU A 9 11.32 35.92 -10.07
N LEU A 10 10.29 35.94 -9.22
CA LEU A 10 8.97 36.49 -9.57
C LEU A 10 9.10 37.97 -9.95
N SER A 11 9.76 38.79 -9.12
CA SER A 11 9.92 40.23 -9.40
C SER A 11 10.70 40.48 -10.69
N GLU A 12 11.85 39.82 -10.88
CA GLU A 12 12.67 39.97 -12.09
C GLU A 12 11.93 39.55 -13.37
N TRP A 13 11.11 38.50 -13.27
CA TRP A 13 10.35 38.02 -14.42
C TRP A 13 9.15 38.92 -14.73
N CYS A 14 8.50 39.49 -13.72
CA CYS A 14 7.45 40.50 -13.92
C CYS A 14 7.99 41.75 -14.62
N ASP A 15 9.19 42.21 -14.24
CA ASP A 15 9.84 43.36 -14.89
C ASP A 15 10.13 43.09 -16.37
N THR A 16 10.55 41.86 -16.69
CA THR A 16 10.84 41.43 -18.07
C THR A 16 9.57 41.34 -18.93
N GLU A 17 8.49 40.81 -18.37
CA GLU A 17 7.21 40.59 -19.07
C GLU A 17 6.25 41.78 -18.96
N THR A 18 6.66 42.88 -18.31
CA THR A 18 5.85 44.10 -18.08
C THR A 18 4.53 43.83 -17.35
N ILE A 19 4.56 42.95 -16.36
CA ILE A 19 3.39 42.59 -15.53
C ILE A 19 3.47 43.31 -14.20
N ASP A 20 2.34 43.84 -13.72
CA ASP A 20 2.27 44.37 -12.35
C ASP A 20 2.44 43.23 -11.34
N VAL A 21 3.48 43.33 -10.53
CA VAL A 21 3.86 42.36 -9.51
C VAL A 21 2.73 42.09 -8.51
N THR A 22 1.84 43.06 -8.27
CA THR A 22 0.67 42.90 -7.39
C THR A 22 -0.45 42.05 -8.00
N HIS A 23 -0.39 41.83 -9.30
CA HIS A 23 -1.28 40.96 -10.07
C HIS A 23 -0.59 39.65 -10.49
N ALA A 24 0.66 39.42 -10.11
CA ALA A 24 1.43 38.27 -10.55
C ALA A 24 1.54 37.17 -9.49
N ILE A 25 1.45 35.92 -9.95
CA ILE A 25 1.82 34.73 -9.17
C ILE A 25 2.85 33.90 -9.95
N LEU A 26 3.79 33.29 -9.22
CA LEU A 26 4.72 32.32 -9.75
C LEU A 26 4.33 30.93 -9.23
N VAL A 27 4.11 30.00 -10.14
CA VAL A 27 3.71 28.62 -9.84
C VAL A 27 4.91 27.71 -10.03
N VAL A 28 5.22 26.92 -9.00
CA VAL A 28 6.37 26.00 -8.96
C VAL A 28 5.86 24.56 -8.89
N GLY A 29 6.46 23.66 -9.68
CA GLY A 29 6.14 22.23 -9.66
C GLY A 29 5.13 21.80 -10.72
N VAL A 30 5.00 22.56 -11.82
CA VAL A 30 4.14 22.19 -12.94
C VAL A 30 4.87 21.17 -13.83
N GLY A 31 4.18 20.12 -14.28
CA GLY A 31 4.75 19.11 -15.17
C GLY A 31 5.12 19.68 -16.55
N LYS A 32 6.20 19.18 -17.16
CA LYS A 32 6.73 19.69 -18.44
C LYS A 32 5.77 19.53 -19.63
N ASP A 33 4.94 18.49 -19.60
CA ASP A 33 4.01 18.15 -20.69
C ASP A 33 2.60 18.74 -20.49
N LEU A 34 2.39 19.56 -19.47
CA LEU A 34 1.07 20.12 -19.18
C LEU A 34 0.77 21.34 -20.04
N GLU A 35 -0.35 21.29 -20.76
CA GLU A 35 -0.80 22.37 -21.61
C GLU A 35 -1.22 23.62 -20.81
N VAL A 36 -0.89 24.80 -21.33
CA VAL A 36 -1.23 26.10 -20.73
C VAL A 36 -2.72 26.23 -20.38
N ALA A 37 -3.61 25.76 -21.27
CA ALA A 37 -5.05 25.82 -21.04
C ALA A 37 -5.48 25.06 -19.76
N LYS A 38 -4.86 23.92 -19.48
CA LYS A 38 -5.13 23.12 -18.28
C LYS A 38 -4.56 23.81 -17.03
N ILE A 39 -3.39 24.44 -17.14
CA ILE A 39 -2.81 25.23 -16.05
C ILE A 39 -3.76 26.38 -15.66
N GLU A 40 -4.26 27.12 -16.65
CA GLU A 40 -5.22 28.21 -16.41
C GLU A 40 -6.52 27.72 -15.79
N GLU A 41 -7.08 26.60 -16.29
CA GLU A 41 -8.32 25.99 -15.78
C GLU A 41 -8.19 25.59 -14.29
N GLU A 42 -7.09 24.94 -13.93
CA GLU A 42 -6.83 24.50 -12.56
C GLU A 42 -6.60 25.70 -11.62
N LEU A 43 -5.92 26.75 -12.08
CA LEU A 43 -5.74 27.98 -11.30
C LEU A 43 -7.04 28.80 -11.18
N HIS A 44 -7.96 28.73 -12.15
CA HIS A 44 -9.29 29.37 -12.05
C HIS A 44 -10.18 28.79 -10.96
N SER A 45 -9.87 27.59 -10.44
CA SER A 45 -10.57 27.03 -9.27
C SER A 45 -10.43 27.91 -8.02
N VAL A 46 -9.36 28.72 -7.93
CA VAL A 46 -9.07 29.60 -6.81
C VAL A 46 -9.68 30.98 -7.06
N ARG A 47 -10.75 31.29 -6.34
CA ARG A 47 -11.58 32.49 -6.58
C ARG A 47 -10.87 33.83 -6.33
N CYS A 48 -9.85 33.87 -5.48
CA CYS A 48 -9.20 35.13 -5.10
C CYS A 48 -8.31 35.74 -6.20
N TRP A 49 -8.00 35.00 -7.27
CA TRP A 49 -7.19 35.49 -8.39
C TRP A 49 -8.03 36.01 -9.57
N GLY A 50 -9.33 35.72 -9.57
CA GLY A 50 -10.20 35.98 -10.71
C GLY A 50 -9.73 35.24 -11.96
N ARG A 51 -9.66 35.95 -13.09
CA ARG A 51 -9.17 35.36 -14.34
C ARG A 51 -7.65 35.30 -14.32
N VAL A 52 -7.10 34.09 -14.38
CA VAL A 52 -5.65 33.83 -14.48
C VAL A 52 -5.26 33.61 -15.94
N ARG A 53 -4.13 34.19 -16.36
CA ARG A 53 -3.50 33.92 -17.67
C ARG A 53 -2.03 33.56 -17.49
N VAL A 54 -1.57 32.52 -18.17
CA VAL A 54 -0.14 32.20 -18.20
C VAL A 54 0.58 33.18 -19.12
N ARG A 55 1.68 33.76 -18.63
CA ARG A 55 2.49 34.75 -19.34
C ARG A 55 3.83 34.20 -19.78
N GLY A 56 4.39 33.24 -19.06
CA GLY A 56 5.62 32.58 -19.47
C GLY A 56 5.91 31.31 -18.69
N THR A 57 6.80 30.48 -19.25
CA THR A 57 7.30 29.25 -18.62
C THR A 57 8.81 29.18 -18.66
N LYS A 58 9.45 28.78 -17.56
CA LYS A 58 10.90 28.56 -17.45
C LYS A 58 11.18 27.13 -16.96
N PRO A 59 12.26 26.46 -17.39
CA PRO A 59 12.63 25.16 -16.85
C PRO A 59 13.01 25.28 -15.37
N TYR A 60 12.53 24.35 -14.55
CA TYR A 60 12.89 24.29 -13.14
C TYR A 60 14.31 23.73 -12.97
N SER A 61 15.20 24.47 -12.30
CA SER A 61 16.64 24.15 -12.25
C SER A 61 17.00 22.95 -11.36
N ASP A 62 16.11 22.54 -10.44
CA ASP A 62 16.35 21.50 -9.43
C ASP A 62 15.44 20.26 -9.56
N GLY A 63 14.75 20.08 -10.70
CA GLY A 63 13.83 18.95 -10.84
C GLY A 63 13.12 18.82 -12.20
N ASP A 64 12.26 17.82 -12.30
CA ASP A 64 11.49 17.52 -13.51
C ASP A 64 10.18 18.33 -13.54
N GLY A 65 10.27 19.59 -13.94
CA GLY A 65 9.11 20.48 -14.05
C GLY A 65 9.42 21.84 -14.67
N VAL A 66 8.42 22.71 -14.72
CA VAL A 66 8.50 24.09 -15.17
C VAL A 66 7.99 25.05 -14.10
N LEU A 67 8.59 26.24 -14.10
CA LEU A 67 8.11 27.44 -13.43
C LEU A 67 7.13 28.15 -14.36
N VAL A 68 6.00 28.59 -13.85
CA VAL A 68 4.97 29.26 -14.66
C VAL A 68 4.63 30.61 -14.05
N LEU A 69 4.85 31.68 -14.82
CA LEU A 69 4.43 33.03 -14.45
C LEU A 69 2.99 33.24 -14.92
N CYS A 70 2.12 33.67 -14.00
CA CYS A 70 0.73 33.94 -14.30
C CYS A 70 0.34 35.36 -13.87
N GLU A 71 -0.50 35.99 -14.68
CA GLU A 71 -1.15 37.27 -14.36
C GLU A 71 -2.60 37.03 -13.98
N CYS A 72 -2.99 37.63 -12.86
CA CYS A 72 -4.31 37.57 -12.26
C CYS A 72 -5.07 38.87 -12.54
N LYS A 73 -6.37 38.76 -12.81
CA LYS A 73 -7.22 39.93 -13.01
C LYS A 73 -7.37 40.76 -11.72
N GLU A 74 -7.45 40.09 -10.58
CA GLU A 74 -7.62 40.73 -9.28
C GLU A 74 -6.26 41.04 -8.64
N VAL A 75 -6.21 42.09 -7.81
CA VAL A 75 -5.03 42.41 -6.99
C VAL A 75 -4.88 41.31 -5.93
N ILE A 76 -3.67 40.76 -5.81
CA ILE A 76 -3.41 39.62 -4.96
C ILE A 76 -3.14 40.08 -3.53
N ASP A 77 -3.99 39.63 -2.59
CA ASP A 77 -3.73 39.75 -1.16
C ASP A 77 -2.96 38.50 -0.67
N PRO A 78 -1.68 38.62 -0.26
CA PRO A 78 -0.88 37.48 0.18
C PRO A 78 -1.48 36.70 1.36
N SER A 79 -2.38 37.31 2.15
CA SER A 79 -3.05 36.67 3.28
C SER A 79 -4.19 35.72 2.87
N LEU A 80 -4.74 35.90 1.66
CA LEU A 80 -5.86 35.12 1.12
C LEU A 80 -5.41 34.08 0.08
N VAL A 81 -4.14 34.09 -0.31
CA VAL A 81 -3.60 33.17 -1.31
C VAL A 81 -3.28 31.81 -0.68
N PRO A 82 -3.79 30.70 -1.23
CA PRO A 82 -3.39 29.38 -0.77
C PRO A 82 -1.90 29.14 -1.09
N PRO A 83 -1.10 28.59 -0.16
CA PRO A 83 0.31 28.33 -0.40
C PRO A 83 0.55 27.24 -1.45
N GLU A 84 -0.44 26.37 -1.67
CA GLU A 84 -0.40 25.27 -2.62
C GLU A 84 -1.75 25.12 -3.34
N VAL A 85 -1.70 24.77 -4.63
CA VAL A 85 -2.84 24.31 -5.43
C VAL A 85 -2.60 22.85 -5.80
N ARG A 86 -3.65 22.05 -5.77
CA ARG A 86 -3.60 20.63 -6.13
C ARG A 86 -4.53 20.39 -7.32
N PRO A 87 -3.97 20.21 -8.53
CA PRO A 87 -4.77 19.84 -9.69
C PRO A 87 -5.37 18.44 -9.54
N ASN A 88 -6.31 18.12 -10.42
CA ASN A 88 -7.03 16.84 -10.39
C ASN A 88 -6.13 15.60 -10.61
N ASP A 89 -4.93 15.78 -11.15
CA ASP A 89 -3.92 14.75 -11.35
C ASP A 89 -3.14 14.38 -10.08
N GLY A 90 -3.35 15.11 -8.98
CA GLY A 90 -2.68 14.88 -7.69
C GLY A 90 -1.31 15.53 -7.55
N ALA A 91 -0.87 16.34 -8.52
CA ALA A 91 0.33 17.16 -8.39
C ALA A 91 0.18 18.22 -7.28
N ILE A 92 1.29 18.72 -6.77
CA ILE A 92 1.31 19.81 -5.79
C ILE A 92 2.01 21.01 -6.42
N TRP A 93 1.26 22.06 -6.68
CA TRP A 93 1.78 23.32 -7.22
C TRP A 93 1.95 24.32 -6.09
N LYS A 94 3.19 24.74 -5.86
CA LYS A 94 3.48 25.77 -4.86
C LYS A 94 3.27 27.15 -5.46
N ILE A 95 2.56 28.01 -4.74
CA ILE A 95 2.25 29.38 -5.18
C ILE A 95 3.18 30.36 -4.47
N ILE A 96 3.85 31.19 -5.26
CA ILE A 96 4.71 32.26 -4.80
C ILE A 96 4.09 33.59 -5.21
N THR A 97 3.89 34.46 -4.23
CA THR A 97 3.41 35.82 -4.43
C THR A 97 4.45 36.81 -3.97
N HIS A 98 4.31 38.06 -4.42
CA HIS A 98 5.12 39.13 -3.89
C HIS A 98 4.68 39.44 -2.46
N ALA A 99 5.47 38.99 -1.48
CA ALA A 99 5.35 39.47 -0.12
C ALA A 99 5.91 40.90 -0.08
N GLN A 100 5.11 41.86 0.39
CA GLN A 100 5.66 43.14 0.83
C GLN A 100 6.77 42.84 1.83
N GLN A 101 7.98 43.29 1.53
CA GLN A 101 9.12 43.20 2.44
C GLN A 101 8.66 43.63 3.85
N PRO A 102 8.71 42.75 4.86
CA PRO A 102 8.52 43.19 6.23
C PRO A 102 9.76 44.01 6.58
N THR A 103 9.68 45.32 6.40
CA THR A 103 10.53 46.22 7.15
C THR A 103 10.23 45.97 8.61
N THR A 104 11.26 45.54 9.33
CA THR A 104 11.34 45.30 10.76
C THR A 104 11.04 43.86 11.19
N SER A 105 12.11 43.19 11.59
CA SER A 105 12.13 42.16 12.61
C SER A 105 11.21 42.54 13.79
N ALA A 106 10.05 41.91 13.89
CA ALA A 106 9.27 41.86 15.12
C ALA A 106 8.85 40.40 15.36
N PRO A 107 8.96 39.88 16.60
CA PRO A 107 8.53 38.54 16.92
C PRO A 107 7.01 38.44 16.73
N ALA A 108 6.51 37.20 16.59
CA ALA A 108 5.09 36.88 16.51
C ALA A 108 4.24 37.85 17.34
N GLU A 109 3.34 38.60 16.69
CA GLU A 109 2.40 39.45 17.41
C GLU A 109 1.65 38.58 18.42
N ASP A 110 1.96 38.80 19.70
CA ASP A 110 1.32 38.10 20.81
C ASP A 110 -0.19 38.21 20.64
N PHE A 111 -0.89 37.09 20.78
CA PHE A 111 -2.34 36.98 20.72
C PHE A 111 -3.05 38.12 21.50
N SER A 112 -2.44 38.57 22.59
CA SER A 112 -2.84 39.73 23.40
C SER A 112 -3.04 41.02 22.60
N VAL A 113 -2.17 41.31 21.63
CA VAL A 113 -2.22 42.52 20.80
C VAL A 113 -3.37 42.43 19.78
N LYS A 114 -3.58 41.26 19.18
CA LYS A 114 -4.73 41.02 18.28
C LYS A 114 -6.05 41.07 19.03
N LEU A 115 -6.10 40.46 20.21
CA LEU A 115 -7.26 40.47 21.09
C LEU A 115 -7.60 41.90 21.53
N GLN A 116 -6.59 42.69 21.94
CA GLN A 116 -6.78 44.08 22.33
C GLN A 116 -7.27 44.95 21.15
N ARG A 117 -6.75 44.71 19.95
CA ARG A 117 -7.18 45.42 18.73
C ARG A 117 -8.62 45.09 18.35
N PHE A 118 -9.01 43.83 18.46
CA PHE A 118 -10.38 43.36 18.20
C PHE A 118 -11.39 43.91 19.22
N LEU A 119 -11.03 43.94 20.50
CA LEU A 119 -11.89 44.53 21.54
C LEU A 119 -12.09 46.01 21.28
N SER A 120 -11.01 46.71 20.94
CA SER A 120 -11.05 48.14 20.64
C SER A 120 -11.88 48.46 19.39
N SER A 121 -11.87 47.60 18.36
CA SER A 121 -12.70 47.80 17.16
C SER A 121 -14.20 47.59 17.42
N GLU A 122 -14.54 46.75 18.39
CA GLU A 122 -15.92 46.51 18.84
C GLU A 122 -16.36 47.49 19.95
N GLY A 123 -15.51 48.48 20.28
CA GLY A 123 -15.79 49.49 21.32
C GLY A 123 -15.78 48.93 22.74
N LYS A 124 -15.18 47.76 22.96
CA LYS A 124 -15.13 47.06 24.25
C LYS A 124 -13.72 47.07 24.82
N THR A 125 -13.61 46.96 26.12
CA THR A 125 -12.35 46.97 26.87
C THR A 125 -12.10 45.63 27.53
N PHE A 126 -10.84 45.36 27.91
CA PHE A 126 -10.50 44.16 28.67
C PHE A 126 -11.23 44.09 30.03
N ALA A 127 -11.61 45.25 30.59
CA ALA A 127 -12.43 45.34 31.79
C ALA A 127 -13.88 44.83 31.58
N ASP A 128 -14.41 44.91 30.36
CA ASP A 128 -15.75 44.38 30.03
C ASP A 128 -15.74 42.84 30.00
N ILE A 129 -14.63 42.22 29.60
CA ILE A 129 -14.42 40.77 29.73
C ILE A 129 -14.26 40.37 31.19
N GLN A 130 -13.53 41.17 31.98
CA GLN A 130 -13.31 40.89 33.40
C GLN A 130 -14.59 41.06 34.22
N SER A 131 -15.46 41.99 33.83
CA SER A 131 -16.84 42.15 34.33
C SER A 131 -17.70 40.91 34.03
N MET A 132 -17.50 40.30 32.86
CA MET A 132 -18.09 39.02 32.47
C MET A 132 -17.44 37.78 33.11
N SER A 133 -16.34 37.91 33.86
CA SER A 133 -15.79 36.80 34.66
C SER A 133 -16.66 36.45 35.88
N SER A 134 -17.77 37.18 36.09
CA SER A 134 -18.83 36.81 37.02
C SER A 134 -19.91 35.91 36.41
N THR A 135 -19.77 35.52 35.13
CA THR A 135 -20.75 34.66 34.47
C THR A 135 -20.58 33.21 34.94
N ASP A 136 -21.68 32.59 35.37
CA ASP A 136 -21.74 31.21 35.87
C ASP A 136 -20.96 30.23 34.97
N GLU A 137 -20.21 29.33 35.61
CA GLU A 137 -19.50 28.16 35.06
C GLU A 137 -20.29 27.41 33.96
N SER A 138 -21.61 27.44 34.01
CA SER A 138 -22.53 26.82 33.04
C SER A 138 -22.43 27.45 31.63
N VAL A 139 -22.24 28.77 31.55
CA VAL A 139 -22.15 29.49 30.26
C VAL A 139 -20.77 29.28 29.64
N LEU A 140 -19.71 29.33 30.45
CA LEU A 140 -18.35 29.00 30.01
C LEU A 140 -18.28 27.55 29.50
N ARG A 141 -18.88 26.61 30.22
CA ARG A 141 -18.96 25.21 29.79
C ARG A 141 -19.74 25.07 28.49
N ALA A 142 -20.88 25.75 28.33
CA ALA A 142 -21.67 25.71 27.10
C ALA A 142 -20.89 26.28 25.89
N MET A 143 -20.12 27.34 26.08
CA MET A 143 -19.27 27.92 25.03
C MET A 143 -18.12 26.98 24.64
N VAL A 144 -17.44 26.38 25.63
CA VAL A 144 -16.41 25.34 25.39
C VAL A 144 -17.01 24.16 24.64
N ASP A 145 -18.23 23.75 24.98
CA ASP A 145 -18.91 22.60 24.37
C ASP A 145 -19.37 22.88 22.92
N VAL A 146 -19.78 24.12 22.63
CA VAL A 146 -20.10 24.57 21.26
C VAL A 146 -18.84 24.67 20.41
N VAL A 147 -17.75 25.25 20.93
CA VAL A 147 -16.45 25.33 20.23
C VAL A 147 -15.84 23.94 20.01
N SER A 148 -15.99 23.04 20.98
CA SER A 148 -15.57 21.63 20.86
C SER A 148 -16.36 20.88 19.79
N ARG A 149 -17.65 21.21 19.62
CA ARG A 149 -18.50 20.64 18.55
C ARG A 149 -18.14 21.16 17.16
N THR A 150 -17.88 22.45 17.02
CA THR A 150 -17.47 23.03 15.73
C THR A 150 -16.07 22.58 15.34
N THR A 151 -15.13 22.49 16.29
CA THR A 151 -13.77 21.99 16.01
C THR A 151 -13.74 20.49 15.70
N ARG A 152 -14.52 19.64 16.41
CA ARG A 152 -14.71 18.23 16.04
C ARG A 152 -15.25 18.06 14.62
N SER A 153 -16.19 18.91 14.19
CA SER A 153 -16.75 18.82 12.84
C SER A 153 -15.74 19.13 11.73
N GLN A 154 -14.70 19.92 12.01
CA GLN A 154 -13.64 20.24 11.05
C GLN A 154 -12.46 19.26 11.12
N THR A 155 -12.13 18.72 12.29
CA THR A 155 -11.05 17.73 12.43
C THR A 155 -11.46 16.31 12.03
N GLU A 156 -12.73 15.91 12.23
CA GLU A 156 -13.25 14.60 11.79
C GLU A 156 -13.42 14.48 10.27
N SER A 157 -13.37 15.60 9.53
CA SER A 157 -13.39 15.61 8.06
C SER A 157 -12.08 15.14 7.43
N HIS A 158 -11.00 14.96 8.21
CA HIS A 158 -9.68 14.58 7.70
C HIS A 158 -9.25 13.14 7.98
N GLY A 159 -10.05 12.33 8.69
CA GLY A 159 -9.69 10.93 8.97
C GLY A 159 -9.98 9.96 7.81
N TYR A 160 -11.09 10.16 7.09
CA TYR A 160 -11.52 9.27 5.99
C TYR A 160 -12.00 10.08 4.79
N ARG A 161 -11.44 9.81 3.60
CA ARG A 161 -12.01 10.31 2.34
C ARG A 161 -13.46 9.83 2.22
N ARG A 162 -14.32 10.68 1.68
CA ARG A 162 -15.72 10.33 1.36
C ARG A 162 -15.74 9.04 0.52
N LEU A 163 -16.61 8.10 0.90
CA LEU A 163 -16.82 6.88 0.11
C LEU A 163 -17.16 7.23 -1.34
N ARG A 164 -16.55 6.48 -2.27
CA ARG A 164 -16.87 6.56 -3.69
C ARG A 164 -18.30 6.07 -3.95
N ILE A 165 -18.77 6.30 -5.18
CA ILE A 165 -20.13 5.92 -5.58
C ILE A 165 -20.17 4.43 -5.96
N PHE A 166 -21.20 3.74 -5.51
CA PHE A 166 -21.56 2.39 -5.93
C PHE A 166 -23.07 2.30 -6.19
N SER A 167 -23.44 1.89 -7.41
CA SER A 167 -24.84 1.73 -7.80
C SER A 167 -25.36 0.28 -7.80
N GLY A 168 -24.46 -0.71 -7.84
CA GLY A 168 -24.84 -2.12 -8.05
C GLY A 168 -25.26 -2.46 -9.48
N ILE A 169 -24.91 -1.62 -10.46
CA ILE A 169 -25.16 -1.86 -11.90
C ILE A 169 -23.95 -2.59 -12.51
N THR A 170 -24.21 -3.61 -13.35
CA THR A 170 -23.17 -4.35 -14.08
C THR A 170 -23.39 -4.22 -15.59
N PRO A 171 -22.36 -3.82 -16.38
CA PRO A 171 -21.01 -3.45 -15.97
C PRO A 171 -20.97 -2.14 -15.17
N THR A 172 -19.95 -1.97 -14.30
CA THR A 172 -19.79 -0.79 -13.44
C THR A 172 -19.76 0.49 -14.27
N PRO A 173 -20.62 1.49 -14.00
CA PRO A 173 -20.60 2.77 -14.69
C PRO A 173 -19.27 3.53 -14.53
N ALA A 174 -18.92 4.37 -15.51
CA ALA A 174 -17.70 5.16 -15.44
C ALA A 174 -17.72 6.14 -14.24
N GLY A 175 -16.65 6.15 -13.45
CA GLY A 175 -16.54 6.97 -12.24
C GLY A 175 -17.15 6.35 -10.97
N GLU A 176 -17.69 5.14 -11.06
CA GLU A 176 -18.13 4.34 -9.92
C GLU A 176 -17.14 3.21 -9.59
N GLU A 177 -17.20 2.70 -8.36
CA GLU A 177 -16.38 1.58 -7.91
C GLU A 177 -17.09 0.23 -8.12
N THR A 178 -16.33 -0.85 -8.28
CA THR A 178 -16.89 -2.21 -8.20
C THR A 178 -17.29 -2.53 -6.76
N LEU A 179 -18.12 -3.56 -6.58
CA LEU A 179 -18.55 -4.00 -5.25
C LEU A 179 -17.35 -4.32 -4.35
N GLU A 180 -16.36 -5.04 -4.85
CA GLU A 180 -15.21 -5.51 -4.07
C GLU A 180 -14.44 -4.34 -3.45
N TYR A 181 -14.05 -3.36 -4.28
CA TYR A 181 -13.31 -2.19 -3.83
C TYR A 181 -14.16 -1.29 -2.93
N TRP A 182 -15.43 -1.07 -3.29
CA TRP A 182 -16.31 -0.24 -2.49
C TRP A 182 -16.55 -0.83 -1.09
N LEU A 183 -16.80 -2.15 -1.01
CA LEU A 183 -16.97 -2.85 0.27
C LEU A 183 -15.70 -2.78 1.12
N GLU A 184 -14.52 -2.96 0.54
CA GLU A 184 -13.25 -2.84 1.26
C GLU A 184 -13.09 -1.46 1.90
N GLN A 185 -13.30 -0.39 1.11
CA GLN A 185 -13.23 0.98 1.61
C GLN A 185 -14.28 1.27 2.69
N ALA A 186 -15.51 0.78 2.50
CA ALA A 186 -16.59 0.98 3.46
C ALA A 186 -16.38 0.18 4.75
N THR A 187 -15.86 -1.04 4.68
CA THR A 187 -15.51 -1.86 5.84
C THR A 187 -14.41 -1.18 6.66
N LEU A 188 -13.34 -0.70 6.02
CA LEU A 188 -12.28 0.04 6.71
C LEU A 188 -12.85 1.27 7.42
N MET A 189 -13.67 2.07 6.73
CA MET A 189 -14.34 3.22 7.34
C MET A 189 -15.21 2.82 8.55
N VAL A 190 -15.95 1.71 8.49
CA VAL A 190 -16.79 1.26 9.60
C VAL A 190 -15.97 0.76 10.79
N GLN A 191 -14.88 0.03 10.54
CA GLN A 191 -14.08 -0.63 11.58
C GLN A 191 -13.10 0.32 12.25
N GLU A 192 -12.45 1.19 11.48
CA GLU A 192 -11.30 1.96 11.95
C GLU A 192 -11.64 3.44 12.24
N SER A 193 -12.83 3.93 11.88
CA SER A 193 -13.23 5.30 12.22
C SER A 193 -13.87 5.40 13.61
N GLU A 194 -13.54 6.49 14.33
CA GLU A 194 -14.13 6.87 15.61
C GLU A 194 -15.53 7.53 15.47
N LEU A 195 -16.09 7.50 14.26
CA LEU A 195 -17.39 8.11 13.97
C LEU A 195 -18.51 7.41 14.74
N THR A 196 -19.55 8.18 15.08
CA THR A 196 -20.76 7.62 15.66
C THR A 196 -21.44 6.65 14.68
N GLU A 197 -22.18 5.67 15.21
CA GLU A 197 -22.90 4.69 14.41
C GLU A 197 -23.86 5.34 13.40
N GLN A 198 -24.52 6.42 13.80
CA GLN A 198 -25.40 7.20 12.92
C GLN A 198 -24.64 7.84 11.76
N GLU A 199 -23.44 8.35 12.03
CA GLU A 199 -22.58 8.97 11.03
C GLU A 199 -22.03 7.93 10.05
N LYS A 200 -21.58 6.76 10.53
CA LYS A 200 -21.16 5.63 9.69
C LYS A 200 -22.28 5.22 8.71
N ARG A 201 -23.50 5.06 9.22
CA ARG A 201 -24.70 4.77 8.40
C ARG A 201 -24.98 5.86 7.36
N ARG A 202 -24.83 7.13 7.73
CA ARG A 202 -25.03 8.28 6.83
C ARG A 202 -24.01 8.26 5.70
N ARG A 203 -22.71 8.07 5.99
CA ARG A 203 -21.63 8.02 4.99
C ARG A 203 -21.83 6.88 3.99
N ILE A 204 -22.25 5.71 4.46
CA ILE A 204 -22.61 4.58 3.59
C ILE A 204 -23.71 5.01 2.62
N LEU A 205 -24.83 5.55 3.13
CA LEU A 205 -25.96 5.98 2.29
C LEU A 205 -25.54 7.04 1.24
N GLU A 206 -24.62 7.94 1.58
CA GLU A 206 -24.12 8.96 0.66
C GLU A 206 -23.29 8.39 -0.50
N GLY A 207 -22.66 7.24 -0.31
CA GLY A 207 -21.92 6.50 -1.33
C GLY A 207 -22.79 5.60 -2.23
N LEU A 208 -24.05 5.33 -1.84
CA LEU A 208 -24.90 4.39 -2.57
C LEU A 208 -25.83 5.07 -3.58
N ARG A 209 -25.99 4.48 -4.76
CA ARG A 209 -26.95 4.90 -5.80
C ARG A 209 -27.75 3.71 -6.33
N GLY A 210 -28.75 3.98 -7.17
CA GLY A 210 -29.45 2.95 -7.95
C GLY A 210 -29.94 1.74 -7.12
N PRO A 211 -29.85 0.52 -7.68
CA PRO A 211 -30.20 -0.72 -6.98
C PRO A 211 -29.59 -0.86 -5.58
N ALA A 212 -28.32 -0.49 -5.40
CA ALA A 212 -27.63 -0.63 -4.13
C ALA A 212 -28.26 0.22 -3.01
N LEU A 213 -28.67 1.45 -3.33
CA LEU A 213 -29.38 2.30 -2.38
C LEU A 213 -30.76 1.74 -2.00
N GLU A 214 -31.48 1.12 -2.94
CA GLU A 214 -32.80 0.54 -2.68
C GLU A 214 -32.75 -0.68 -1.75
N ILE A 215 -31.69 -1.49 -1.81
CA ILE A 215 -31.47 -2.59 -0.86
C ILE A 215 -31.35 -2.07 0.57
N VAL A 216 -30.54 -1.03 0.81
CA VAL A 216 -30.41 -0.46 2.16
C VAL A 216 -31.69 0.22 2.63
N LYS A 217 -32.42 0.91 1.74
CA LYS A 217 -33.75 1.46 2.08
C LYS A 217 -34.71 0.35 2.51
N SER A 218 -34.76 -0.76 1.78
CA SER A 218 -35.59 -1.92 2.10
C SER A 218 -35.21 -2.53 3.46
N LEU A 219 -33.91 -2.68 3.73
CA LEU A 219 -33.42 -3.13 5.03
C LEU A 219 -33.82 -2.18 6.17
N ARG A 220 -33.82 -0.86 5.95
CA ARG A 220 -34.25 0.11 6.97
C ARG A 220 -35.74 0.05 7.25
N LEU A 221 -36.57 -0.33 6.26
CA LEU A 221 -38.00 -0.52 6.46
C LEU A 221 -38.29 -1.74 7.33
N SER A 222 -37.58 -2.85 7.12
CA SER A 222 -37.73 -4.06 7.95
C SER A 222 -37.01 -3.96 9.30
N LYS A 223 -35.85 -3.29 9.34
CA LYS A 223 -35.01 -3.12 10.52
C LYS A 223 -34.53 -1.66 10.66
N PRO A 224 -35.32 -0.77 11.30
CA PRO A 224 -35.01 0.65 11.42
C PRO A 224 -33.69 0.95 12.17
N ARG A 225 -33.31 0.08 13.10
CA ARG A 225 -32.08 0.15 13.90
C ARG A 225 -30.93 -0.67 13.33
N ALA A 226 -30.97 -1.01 12.04
CA ALA A 226 -29.88 -1.72 11.39
C ALA A 226 -28.55 -0.95 11.50
N THR A 227 -27.47 -1.66 11.79
CA THR A 227 -26.13 -1.09 11.95
C THR A 227 -25.47 -0.80 10.59
N ALA A 228 -24.38 -0.04 10.60
CA ALA A 228 -23.53 0.20 9.44
C ALA A 228 -22.94 -1.11 8.92
N GLN A 229 -22.56 -2.03 9.81
CA GLN A 229 -22.11 -3.37 9.41
C GLN A 229 -23.21 -4.14 8.68
N GLU A 230 -24.45 -4.10 9.18
CA GLU A 230 -25.59 -4.75 8.52
C GLU A 230 -25.91 -4.13 7.15
N PHE A 231 -25.59 -2.86 6.92
CA PHE A 231 -25.67 -2.27 5.58
C PHE A 231 -24.64 -2.89 4.63
N LEU A 232 -23.40 -3.09 5.09
CA LEU A 232 -22.35 -3.74 4.29
C LEU A 232 -22.68 -5.21 4.01
N ASP A 233 -23.18 -5.92 5.03
CA ASP A 233 -23.59 -7.32 4.88
C ASP A 233 -24.72 -7.43 3.85
N ALA A 234 -25.68 -6.49 3.85
CA ALA A 234 -26.73 -6.46 2.83
C ALA A 234 -26.20 -6.20 1.41
N MET A 235 -25.15 -5.38 1.27
CA MET A 235 -24.49 -5.19 -0.03
C MET A 235 -23.78 -6.47 -0.50
N ASP A 236 -23.02 -7.14 0.37
CA ASP A 236 -22.36 -8.41 0.05
C ASP A 236 -23.40 -9.51 -0.28
N CYS A 237 -24.53 -9.54 0.43
CA CYS A 237 -25.61 -10.49 0.16
C CYS A 237 -26.31 -10.23 -1.18
N ALA A 238 -26.55 -8.97 -1.54
CA ALA A 238 -27.34 -8.62 -2.72
C ALA A 238 -26.53 -8.63 -4.02
N PHE A 239 -25.25 -8.24 -3.96
CA PHE A 239 -24.42 -8.04 -5.15
C PHE A 239 -23.16 -8.91 -5.17
N GLY A 240 -22.82 -9.56 -4.05
CA GLY A 240 -21.63 -10.38 -3.93
C GLY A 240 -21.72 -11.70 -4.69
N SER A 241 -20.59 -12.39 -4.76
CA SER A 241 -20.51 -13.72 -5.37
C SER A 241 -21.38 -14.73 -4.59
N ALA A 242 -22.14 -15.53 -5.33
CA ALA A 242 -22.92 -16.66 -4.82
C ALA A 242 -22.06 -17.90 -4.49
N GLU A 243 -20.74 -17.84 -4.75
CA GLU A 243 -19.81 -18.91 -4.41
C GLU A 243 -19.86 -19.23 -2.91
N SER A 244 -19.98 -20.53 -2.60
CA SER A 244 -19.93 -21.02 -1.23
C SER A 244 -18.50 -20.98 -0.68
N ALA A 245 -18.37 -21.09 0.64
CA ALA A 245 -17.07 -21.23 1.28
C ALA A 245 -16.30 -22.47 0.77
N GLU A 246 -17.01 -23.55 0.43
CA GLU A 246 -16.46 -24.78 -0.12
C GLU A 246 -15.93 -24.58 -1.55
N ASP A 247 -16.68 -23.88 -2.41
CA ASP A 247 -16.25 -23.56 -3.78
C ASP A 247 -14.98 -22.70 -3.78
N LEU A 248 -14.93 -21.72 -2.87
CA LEU A 248 -13.76 -20.87 -2.68
C LEU A 248 -12.57 -21.67 -2.15
N TYR A 249 -12.80 -22.59 -1.21
CA TYR A 249 -11.73 -23.45 -0.71
C TYR A 249 -11.21 -24.37 -1.82
N PHE A 250 -12.10 -24.97 -2.61
CA PHE A 250 -11.75 -25.83 -3.73
C PHE A 250 -10.96 -25.08 -4.80
N SER A 251 -11.40 -23.88 -5.20
CA SER A 251 -10.69 -23.04 -6.18
C SER A 251 -9.31 -22.60 -5.66
N PHE A 252 -9.19 -22.18 -4.41
CA PHE A 252 -7.90 -21.94 -3.75
C PHE A 252 -7.00 -23.19 -3.81
N ARG A 253 -7.59 -24.35 -3.56
CA ARG A 253 -6.93 -25.65 -3.66
C ARG A 253 -6.64 -26.08 -5.11
N LEU A 254 -7.01 -25.35 -6.15
CA LEU A 254 -6.56 -25.66 -7.51
C LEU A 254 -5.40 -24.79 -7.97
N ILE A 255 -5.06 -23.74 -7.22
CA ILE A 255 -4.00 -22.82 -7.60
C ILE A 255 -2.65 -23.52 -7.48
N GLN A 256 -1.92 -23.62 -8.58
CA GLN A 256 -0.54 -24.12 -8.63
C GLN A 256 0.41 -23.00 -9.03
N GLN A 257 1.68 -23.18 -8.69
CA GLN A 257 2.78 -22.37 -9.17
C GLN A 257 2.84 -22.48 -10.69
N LYS A 258 2.93 -21.34 -11.36
CA LYS A 258 3.08 -21.29 -12.81
C LYS A 258 4.52 -21.60 -13.18
N SER A 259 4.72 -22.14 -14.37
CA SER A 259 6.06 -22.38 -14.90
C SER A 259 6.90 -21.11 -14.87
N GLY A 260 8.05 -21.18 -14.20
CA GLY A 260 9.00 -20.05 -14.05
C GLY A 260 8.59 -18.98 -13.03
N GLU A 261 7.47 -19.13 -12.34
CA GLU A 261 7.07 -18.24 -11.24
C GLU A 261 7.94 -18.47 -10.01
N LYS A 262 8.45 -17.41 -9.38
CA LYS A 262 9.18 -17.52 -8.11
C LYS A 262 8.26 -18.01 -6.99
N LEU A 263 8.80 -18.68 -5.99
CA LEU A 263 8.00 -19.15 -4.85
C LEU A 263 7.38 -17.95 -4.10
N SER A 264 8.11 -16.85 -3.96
CA SER A 264 7.62 -15.60 -3.37
C SER A 264 6.46 -14.97 -4.15
N ASP A 265 6.43 -15.10 -5.48
CA ASP A 265 5.34 -14.63 -6.33
C ASP A 265 4.11 -15.52 -6.19
N TYR A 266 4.31 -16.84 -6.22
CA TYR A 266 3.25 -17.82 -6.01
C TYR A 266 2.54 -17.60 -4.67
N VAL A 267 3.30 -17.45 -3.58
CA VAL A 267 2.76 -17.23 -2.22
C VAL A 267 1.97 -15.93 -2.14
N ARG A 268 2.45 -14.84 -2.74
CA ARG A 268 1.71 -13.57 -2.81
C ARG A 268 0.44 -13.71 -3.63
N ARG A 269 0.47 -14.49 -4.71
CA ARG A 269 -0.68 -14.69 -5.60
C ARG A 269 -1.79 -15.52 -4.97
N ILE A 270 -1.47 -16.52 -4.14
CA ILE A 270 -2.50 -17.32 -3.45
C ILE A 270 -3.13 -16.60 -2.26
N GLU A 271 -2.47 -15.59 -1.69
CA GLU A 271 -2.90 -14.94 -0.45
C GLU A 271 -4.29 -14.28 -0.53
N PRO A 272 -4.66 -13.53 -1.60
CA PRO A 272 -6.00 -12.98 -1.73
C PRO A 272 -7.10 -14.04 -1.78
N PHE A 273 -6.82 -15.21 -2.38
CA PHE A 273 -7.76 -16.32 -2.43
C PHE A 273 -7.96 -16.94 -1.05
N LEU A 274 -6.87 -17.17 -0.32
CA LEU A 274 -6.94 -17.64 1.07
C LEU A 274 -7.68 -16.64 1.98
N ALA A 275 -7.44 -15.34 1.81
CA ALA A 275 -8.17 -14.31 2.54
C ALA A 275 -9.68 -14.35 2.25
N LYS A 276 -10.08 -14.54 0.98
CA LYS A 276 -11.49 -14.70 0.59
C LYS A 276 -12.14 -15.94 1.22
N VAL A 277 -11.42 -17.06 1.25
CA VAL A 277 -11.85 -18.31 1.92
C VAL A 277 -12.09 -18.08 3.41
N VAL A 278 -11.15 -17.44 4.11
CA VAL A 278 -11.29 -17.13 5.54
C VAL A 278 -12.47 -16.18 5.78
N LYS A 279 -12.62 -15.15 4.94
CA LYS A 279 -13.73 -14.18 5.03
C LYS A 279 -15.10 -14.85 4.91
N LYS A 280 -15.26 -15.85 4.03
CA LYS A 280 -16.51 -16.64 3.89
C LYS A 280 -16.61 -17.81 4.87
N GLY A 281 -15.65 -17.98 5.78
CA GLY A 281 -15.69 -19.01 6.83
C GLY A 281 -15.28 -20.41 6.39
N GLY A 282 -14.65 -20.57 5.22
CA GLY A 282 -14.16 -21.88 4.75
C GLY A 282 -12.92 -22.38 5.49
N VAL A 283 -12.18 -21.48 6.14
CA VAL A 283 -11.01 -21.76 6.98
C VAL A 283 -11.04 -20.84 8.19
N SER A 284 -10.70 -21.36 9.37
CA SER A 284 -10.55 -20.54 10.58
C SER A 284 -9.39 -19.56 10.44
N ALA A 285 -9.55 -18.31 10.91
CA ALA A 285 -8.48 -17.31 10.88
C ALA A 285 -7.20 -17.79 11.59
N ASN A 286 -7.33 -18.60 12.64
CA ASN A 286 -6.21 -19.18 13.39
C ASN A 286 -5.48 -20.29 12.61
N GLU A 287 -6.12 -20.89 11.62
CA GLU A 287 -5.54 -21.96 10.79
C GLU A 287 -4.98 -21.44 9.47
N LYS A 288 -5.12 -20.13 9.21
CA LYS A 288 -4.71 -19.49 7.95
C LYS A 288 -3.26 -19.80 7.58
N ASP A 289 -2.34 -19.70 8.54
CA ASP A 289 -0.91 -19.96 8.32
C ASP A 289 -0.62 -21.43 8.00
N LYS A 290 -1.35 -22.35 8.65
CA LYS A 290 -1.24 -23.79 8.40
C LYS A 290 -1.73 -24.13 7.00
N VAL A 291 -2.91 -23.64 6.63
CA VAL A 291 -3.48 -23.85 5.30
C VAL A 291 -2.57 -23.26 4.21
N ARG A 292 -1.94 -22.12 4.47
CA ARG A 292 -0.94 -21.56 3.56
C ARG A 292 0.23 -22.52 3.35
N VAL A 293 0.88 -22.99 4.42
CA VAL A 293 2.01 -23.94 4.29
C VAL A 293 1.59 -25.22 3.58
N GLU A 294 0.40 -25.76 3.86
CA GLU A 294 -0.12 -26.93 3.14
C GLU A 294 -0.36 -26.65 1.65
N GLN A 295 -0.76 -25.43 1.29
CA GLN A 295 -0.90 -25.00 -0.09
C GLN A 295 0.45 -24.89 -0.81
N LEU A 296 1.49 -24.41 -0.14
CA LEU A 296 2.84 -24.41 -0.69
C LEU A 296 3.32 -25.83 -0.96
N LEU A 297 3.21 -26.71 0.03
CA LEU A 297 3.64 -28.11 -0.07
C LEU A 297 2.96 -28.91 -1.19
N ARG A 298 1.79 -28.45 -1.64
CA ARG A 298 0.98 -29.13 -2.64
C ARG A 298 1.02 -28.47 -4.01
N GLY A 299 1.07 -27.14 -4.05
CA GLY A 299 0.92 -26.37 -5.28
C GLY A 299 2.21 -25.74 -5.80
N ALA A 300 3.30 -25.72 -5.02
CA ALA A 300 4.60 -25.20 -5.47
C ALA A 300 5.40 -26.24 -6.28
N ILE A 301 4.84 -26.62 -7.44
CA ILE A 301 5.32 -27.71 -8.30
C ILE A 301 6.73 -27.51 -8.88
N ASP A 302 7.24 -26.27 -8.93
CA ASP A 302 8.55 -25.94 -9.51
C ASP A 302 9.59 -25.57 -8.43
N SER A 303 9.27 -25.79 -7.14
CA SER A 303 10.07 -25.28 -6.02
C SER A 303 10.39 -26.32 -4.95
N ASP A 304 10.40 -27.62 -5.30
CA ASP A 304 10.66 -28.71 -4.36
C ASP A 304 11.93 -28.52 -3.50
N LEU A 305 13.04 -28.09 -4.11
CA LEU A 305 14.29 -27.81 -3.40
C LEU A 305 14.11 -26.69 -2.37
N MET A 306 13.37 -25.64 -2.73
CA MET A 306 13.08 -24.51 -1.84
C MET A 306 12.24 -24.97 -0.64
N LEU A 307 11.20 -25.78 -0.89
CA LEU A 307 10.34 -26.33 0.17
C LEU A 307 11.14 -27.20 1.16
N LEU A 308 12.14 -27.94 0.67
CA LEU A 308 13.05 -28.74 1.48
C LEU A 308 13.97 -27.86 2.33
N GLN A 309 14.62 -26.86 1.73
CA GLN A 309 15.53 -25.96 2.44
C GLN A 309 14.84 -25.16 3.55
N LEU A 310 13.61 -24.71 3.29
CA LEU A 310 12.75 -24.00 4.24
C LEU A 310 12.09 -24.92 5.28
N ARG A 311 12.27 -26.25 5.15
CA ARG A 311 11.73 -27.29 6.04
C ARG A 311 10.23 -27.19 6.27
N LEU A 312 9.48 -26.82 5.24
CA LEU A 312 8.04 -26.55 5.39
C LEU A 312 7.22 -27.78 5.78
N LYS A 313 7.70 -28.99 5.46
CA LYS A 313 7.06 -30.25 5.89
C LYS A 313 7.11 -30.45 7.41
N GLU A 314 8.21 -30.07 8.05
CA GLU A 314 8.43 -30.24 9.50
C GLU A 314 7.65 -29.20 10.31
N ARG A 315 7.45 -28.02 9.74
CA ARG A 315 6.81 -26.87 10.40
C ARG A 315 5.29 -26.82 10.21
N ARG A 316 4.66 -27.88 9.66
CA ARG A 316 3.21 -27.89 9.38
C ARG A 316 2.34 -27.68 10.62
N SER A 317 2.76 -28.17 11.78
CA SER A 317 2.03 -28.03 13.05
C SER A 317 2.22 -26.65 13.70
N THR A 318 3.32 -25.97 13.38
CA THR A 318 3.69 -24.66 13.93
C THR A 318 4.22 -23.78 12.78
N PRO A 319 3.34 -23.39 11.85
CA PRO A 319 3.73 -22.67 10.66
C PRO A 319 4.17 -21.23 10.99
N PRO A 320 5.14 -20.66 10.27
CA PRO A 320 5.40 -19.22 10.32
C PRO A 320 4.19 -18.41 9.84
N ASN A 321 4.06 -17.18 10.34
CA ASN A 321 3.08 -16.25 9.78
C ASN A 321 3.46 -15.85 8.34
N PHE A 322 2.53 -15.20 7.64
CA PHE A 322 2.71 -14.81 6.23
C PHE A 322 3.98 -14.01 5.96
N LEU A 323 4.28 -13.00 6.79
CA LEU A 323 5.41 -12.09 6.55
C LEU A 323 6.75 -12.77 6.82
N ASP A 324 6.83 -13.54 7.91
CA ASP A 324 8.01 -14.33 8.24
C ASP A 324 8.30 -15.35 7.14
N LEU A 325 7.28 -16.09 6.70
CA LEU A 325 7.40 -17.06 5.60
C LEU A 325 7.88 -16.39 4.32
N LEU A 326 7.29 -15.26 3.95
CA LEU A 326 7.65 -14.54 2.73
C LEU A 326 9.09 -14.01 2.80
N SER A 327 9.52 -13.53 3.97
CA SER A 327 10.89 -13.09 4.20
C SER A 327 11.87 -14.25 4.05
N GLU A 328 11.61 -15.39 4.69
CA GLU A 328 12.45 -16.59 4.60
C GLU A 328 12.58 -17.08 3.15
N ILE A 329 11.46 -17.13 2.41
CA ILE A 329 11.46 -17.51 1.00
C ILE A 329 12.36 -16.57 0.17
N ARG A 330 12.21 -15.26 0.34
CA ARG A 330 13.01 -14.28 -0.40
C ARG A 330 14.50 -14.42 -0.13
N THR A 331 14.88 -14.61 1.14
CA THR A 331 16.27 -14.83 1.52
C THR A 331 16.85 -16.08 0.85
N GLU A 332 16.12 -17.20 0.85
CA GLU A 332 16.60 -18.43 0.22
C GLU A 332 16.61 -18.32 -1.32
N GLU A 333 15.66 -17.60 -1.94
CA GLU A 333 15.67 -17.30 -3.38
C GLU A 333 16.91 -16.51 -3.81
N GLU A 334 17.36 -15.57 -2.98
CA GLU A 334 18.60 -14.80 -3.20
C GLU A 334 19.86 -15.69 -3.03
N TYR A 335 19.86 -16.57 -2.03
CA TYR A 335 20.94 -17.53 -1.82
C TYR A 335 21.08 -18.51 -3.01
N GLN A 336 19.96 -19.02 -3.52
CA GLN A 336 19.91 -19.89 -4.70
C GLN A 336 20.42 -19.19 -5.98
N GLN A 337 20.11 -17.90 -6.15
CA GLN A 337 20.61 -17.13 -7.29
C GLN A 337 22.13 -16.97 -7.24
N THR A 338 22.68 -16.68 -6.05
CA THR A 338 24.13 -16.57 -5.85
C THR A 338 24.84 -17.89 -6.17
N ARG A 339 24.35 -19.01 -5.61
CA ARG A 339 24.91 -20.34 -5.89
C ARG A 339 24.87 -20.71 -7.37
N LYS A 340 23.74 -20.45 -8.05
CA LYS A 340 23.63 -20.71 -9.50
C LYS A 340 24.61 -19.86 -10.31
N LYS A 341 24.87 -18.63 -9.88
CA LYS A 341 25.82 -17.74 -10.54
C LYS A 341 27.26 -18.23 -10.35
N GLU A 342 27.62 -18.62 -9.13
CA GLU A 342 28.93 -19.23 -8.82
C GLU A 342 29.15 -20.52 -9.61
N GLU A 343 28.16 -21.41 -9.70
CA GLU A 343 28.22 -22.65 -10.49
C GLU A 343 28.31 -22.44 -12.01
N VAL A 344 27.91 -21.27 -12.51
CA VAL A 344 28.04 -20.88 -13.92
C VAL A 344 29.40 -20.24 -14.16
N ASP A 345 29.89 -19.40 -13.25
CA ASP A 345 31.21 -18.78 -13.33
C ASP A 345 32.34 -19.84 -13.21
N GLU A 346 32.20 -20.83 -12.33
CA GLU A 346 33.13 -21.97 -12.23
C GLU A 346 33.16 -22.81 -13.51
N ARG A 347 32.01 -23.03 -14.17
CA ARG A 347 31.93 -23.77 -15.44
C ARG A 347 32.51 -22.99 -16.64
N ASN A 348 32.53 -21.67 -16.57
CA ASN A 348 33.03 -20.80 -17.64
C ASN A 348 34.52 -20.44 -17.47
N THR A 349 35.19 -20.95 -16.43
CA THR A 349 36.63 -20.75 -16.25
C THR A 349 37.40 -21.73 -17.17
N PRO A 350 38.18 -21.26 -18.17
CA PRO A 350 38.94 -22.16 -19.02
C PRO A 350 40.03 -22.85 -18.20
N GLU A 351 40.03 -24.18 -18.23
CA GLU A 351 41.04 -25.07 -17.67
C GLU A 351 42.42 -24.73 -18.26
N SER A 352 43.12 -23.77 -17.65
CA SER A 352 44.48 -23.40 -18.04
C SER A 352 45.48 -24.33 -17.35
N THR A 353 45.90 -25.30 -18.15
CA THR A 353 47.26 -25.88 -18.18
C THR A 353 47.68 -26.66 -16.94
N VAL A 354 47.49 -27.98 -17.05
CA VAL A 354 48.36 -29.01 -16.46
C VAL A 354 49.82 -28.55 -16.60
N ARG A 355 50.46 -28.16 -15.50
CA ARG A 355 51.91 -27.98 -15.46
C ARG A 355 52.54 -29.37 -15.61
N GLN A 356 53.23 -29.59 -16.72
CA GLN A 356 54.18 -30.71 -16.85
C GLN A 356 55.24 -30.60 -15.73
N PRO A 357 55.75 -31.72 -15.20
CA PRO A 357 56.85 -31.69 -14.26
C PRO A 357 58.15 -31.40 -15.03
N ASP A 358 58.68 -30.19 -14.88
CA ASP A 358 60.04 -29.88 -15.33
C ASP A 358 61.05 -30.69 -14.52
N GLU A 359 61.89 -31.43 -15.24
CA GLU A 359 63.11 -32.07 -14.76
C GLU A 359 63.98 -31.04 -14.02
N PHE A 360 63.98 -31.09 -12.69
CA PHE A 360 65.01 -30.42 -11.89
C PHE A 360 66.21 -31.35 -11.73
N LEU A 361 67.24 -31.08 -12.53
CA LEU A 361 68.61 -31.52 -12.28
C LEU A 361 69.03 -31.16 -10.85
N LEU A 362 69.49 -32.18 -10.12
CA LEU A 362 70.24 -32.06 -8.87
C LEU A 362 71.59 -31.34 -9.11
N PRO A 363 71.99 -30.42 -8.22
CA PRO A 363 73.39 -30.24 -7.88
C PRO A 363 73.65 -30.95 -6.55
N ALA A 364 74.53 -31.95 -6.60
CA ALA A 364 75.09 -32.57 -5.41
C ALA A 364 76.04 -31.58 -4.70
N ALA A 365 75.66 -31.12 -3.51
CA ALA A 365 76.60 -30.80 -2.43
C ALA A 365 75.86 -30.45 -1.14
N SER A 366 76.40 -30.94 -0.03
CA SER A 366 76.07 -30.60 1.36
C SER A 366 74.89 -31.35 1.99
N ALA A 367 75.07 -32.66 2.08
CA ALA A 367 74.69 -33.37 3.29
C ALA A 367 75.59 -32.88 4.44
N HIS A 368 75.02 -32.16 5.42
CA HIS A 368 75.33 -32.27 6.86
C HIS A 368 74.49 -31.25 7.64
N LEU A 369 73.95 -31.70 8.78
CA LEU A 369 73.17 -30.98 9.79
C LEU A 369 71.68 -30.72 9.47
N LEU A 370 70.82 -31.69 9.80
CA LEU A 370 70.08 -31.67 11.06
C LEU A 370 69.23 -32.96 11.19
N LEU A 371 69.93 -34.05 11.53
CA LEU A 371 69.36 -35.10 12.36
C LEU A 371 69.25 -34.51 13.76
N PHE A 372 68.05 -34.14 14.22
CA PHE A 372 67.68 -34.24 15.63
C PHE A 372 66.15 -34.18 15.78
N VAL A 373 65.61 -35.27 16.33
CA VAL A 373 64.29 -35.45 16.96
C VAL A 373 63.10 -35.87 16.08
N LEU A 374 63.10 -37.14 15.68
CA LEU A 374 61.98 -38.07 15.95
C LEU A 374 62.50 -39.06 17.01
N PRO A 375 61.73 -39.57 17.99
CA PRO A 375 60.59 -40.48 17.69
C PRO A 375 59.46 -40.62 18.75
N HIS A 376 58.31 -41.15 18.33
CA HIS A 376 57.50 -42.23 18.95
C HIS A 376 56.00 -42.11 18.58
N CYS A 377 55.51 -42.98 17.70
CA CYS A 377 54.80 -44.25 18.00
C CYS A 377 53.26 -44.02 17.99
N LEU A 378 52.56 -44.45 16.93
CA LEU A 378 51.96 -45.79 16.76
C LEU A 378 50.73 -46.04 17.64
N GLY A 379 49.58 -46.22 16.97
CA GLY A 379 48.39 -46.91 17.45
C GLY A 379 47.42 -47.18 16.29
N LEU A 380 47.67 -48.25 15.51
CA LEU A 380 46.81 -49.43 15.27
C LEU A 380 45.29 -49.14 15.10
N PHE A 381 44.71 -49.35 13.91
CA PHE A 381 43.98 -50.58 13.46
C PHE A 381 42.82 -50.98 14.42
N ALA A 382 41.56 -51.18 14.01
CA ALA A 382 41.06 -51.91 12.84
C ALA A 382 39.53 -51.63 12.64
N VAL A 383 38.95 -51.97 11.48
CA VAL A 383 37.84 -52.96 11.25
C VAL A 383 36.87 -52.25 10.25
N LEU A 384 36.52 -52.66 9.02
CA LEU A 384 36.65 -53.87 8.21
C LEU A 384 36.44 -53.52 6.72
N GLY A 385 37.24 -54.11 5.84
CA GLY A 385 36.75 -54.86 4.66
C GLY A 385 36.16 -54.11 3.46
N LEU A 386 37.02 -53.58 2.59
CA LEU A 386 36.68 -53.41 1.16
C LEU A 386 36.63 -54.78 0.46
N ARG A 387 35.50 -55.10 -0.18
CA ARG A 387 35.46 -55.96 -1.37
C ARG A 387 34.73 -55.23 -2.50
N ARG A 388 35.46 -54.97 -3.58
CA ARG A 388 34.91 -54.61 -4.89
C ARG A 388 34.07 -55.78 -5.42
N LEU A 389 32.87 -55.49 -5.92
CA LEU A 389 32.14 -56.35 -6.85
C LEU A 389 31.53 -55.50 -7.98
N ASN A 390 31.54 -56.11 -9.18
CA ASN A 390 31.21 -55.58 -10.50
C ASN A 390 29.76 -55.08 -10.67
N PRO A 391 29.47 -54.30 -11.73
CA PRO A 391 28.13 -53.82 -12.03
C PRO A 391 27.25 -54.93 -12.60
N VAL A 392 26.06 -55.11 -12.02
CA VAL A 392 25.00 -55.98 -12.56
C VAL A 392 23.91 -55.11 -13.18
N ARG A 393 23.56 -55.47 -14.41
CA ARG A 393 22.49 -54.93 -15.25
C ARG A 393 21.20 -55.69 -14.94
N MET A 394 20.10 -54.99 -14.63
CA MET A 394 18.71 -55.51 -14.66
C MET A 394 17.80 -54.27 -14.86
N SER A 395 17.23 -54.05 -16.04
CA SER A 395 16.04 -54.69 -16.63
C SER A 395 14.74 -54.19 -16.01
N VAL A 396 13.95 -53.55 -16.90
CA VAL A 396 12.60 -53.03 -16.73
C VAL A 396 11.63 -54.15 -16.38
N GLU A 397 10.74 -53.91 -15.42
CA GLU A 397 9.48 -54.63 -15.29
C GLU A 397 8.34 -53.63 -15.06
N VAL A 398 7.44 -53.60 -16.03
CA VAL A 398 6.10 -53.02 -15.99
C VAL A 398 5.18 -54.07 -15.37
N ASN A 399 4.35 -53.70 -14.40
CA ASN A 399 3.15 -54.44 -13.97
C ASN A 399 2.21 -53.40 -13.35
N ASP A 400 1.19 -52.94 -14.07
CA ASP A 400 -0.18 -53.48 -14.18
C ASP A 400 -1.03 -53.31 -12.91
N GLU A 401 -2.16 -52.62 -13.10
CA GLU A 401 -3.26 -52.37 -12.16
C GLU A 401 -3.83 -53.67 -11.52
N PRO A 402 -4.71 -53.51 -10.50
CA PRO A 402 -6.12 -53.69 -10.84
C PRO A 402 -7.09 -52.67 -10.22
N GLN A 403 -8.15 -52.46 -10.99
CA GLN A 403 -9.38 -51.72 -10.78
C GLN A 403 -10.21 -52.19 -9.57
N PHE A 404 -11.00 -51.27 -8.99
CA PHE A 404 -12.31 -51.59 -8.40
C PHE A 404 -13.36 -50.55 -8.79
N PHE A 405 -14.53 -51.05 -9.20
CA PHE A 405 -15.64 -50.36 -9.86
C PHE A 405 -16.92 -50.48 -8.98
N VAL A 406 -17.61 -49.35 -8.73
CA VAL A 406 -19.08 -49.07 -8.51
C VAL A 406 -19.89 -49.70 -7.33
N PRO A 407 -21.13 -49.22 -6.96
CA PRO A 407 -22.14 -48.45 -7.73
C PRO A 407 -22.86 -47.22 -7.10
N PHE A 408 -23.35 -46.38 -8.03
CA PHE A 408 -24.55 -45.51 -8.08
C PHE A 408 -25.56 -45.53 -6.90
N VAL A 409 -25.97 -44.34 -6.45
CA VAL A 409 -27.40 -44.03 -6.17
C VAL A 409 -27.74 -42.60 -6.60
N ASN A 410 -28.73 -42.54 -7.49
CA ASN A 410 -29.43 -41.38 -8.02
C ASN A 410 -30.45 -40.87 -6.96
N ARG A 411 -30.44 -39.59 -6.56
CA ARG A 411 -31.57 -38.98 -5.83
C ARG A 411 -31.90 -37.59 -6.37
N SER A 412 -32.96 -37.61 -7.18
CA SER A 412 -33.83 -36.49 -7.52
C SER A 412 -34.42 -35.87 -6.26
N PHE A 413 -34.32 -34.56 -6.08
CA PHE A 413 -35.14 -33.83 -5.10
C PHE A 413 -36.33 -33.21 -5.82
N ARG A 414 -37.52 -33.70 -5.47
CA ARG A 414 -38.83 -33.17 -5.85
C ARG A 414 -39.22 -32.14 -4.79
N CYS A 415 -39.59 -30.94 -5.24
CA CYS A 415 -40.17 -29.90 -4.40
C CYS A 415 -41.67 -30.22 -4.24
N GLU A 416 -42.11 -30.59 -3.04
CA GLU A 416 -43.52 -30.66 -2.68
C GLU A 416 -43.90 -29.39 -1.92
N ILE A 417 -44.85 -28.67 -2.51
CA ILE A 417 -45.59 -27.57 -1.92
C ILE A 417 -46.82 -28.22 -1.31
N ASP A 418 -47.02 -28.09 -0.01
CA ASP A 418 -48.34 -28.29 0.59
C ASP A 418 -48.68 -27.07 1.44
N GLY A 419 -49.74 -26.40 1.00
CA GLY A 419 -50.55 -25.53 1.84
C GLY A 419 -51.81 -26.26 2.27
N VAL A 420 -52.19 -26.08 3.53
CA VAL A 420 -53.57 -25.82 3.99
C VAL A 420 -53.46 -24.87 5.17
#